data_AF-A0A8H5WE65-F1
#
_entry.id   AF-A0A8H5WE65-F1
#
_cell.length_a   1.000
_cell.length_b   1.000
_cell.length_c   1.000
_cell.angle_alpha   90.00
_cell.angle_beta   90.00
_cell.angle_gamma   90.00
#
_symmetry.space_group_name_H-M   'P 1'
#
loop_
_entity.id
_entity.type
_entity.pdbx_description
1 polymer ?
#
loop_
_entity_poly.entity_id
_entity_poly.type
_entity_poly.pdbx_seq_one_letter_code
_entity_poly.pdbx_strand_id
1 'polypeptide(L)'
;MPGHEDKPLGEQRTANSYWHFEEIDISTDAPSMMLTRILIGKVKDLDRLRFSLRRTPIQQDVKAWNWIDWVEAAFYEITQDYGNLETCVTKWEILRDTVMRYIELKKLAHRFDGTRAYDFTKVPTWDMLQGAEVTP
;
A
#
# COMPACT_ATOMS: atom_id res chain seq x y z
N MET A 1 63.38 -6.61 12.61
CA MET A 1 62.06 -6.83 13.23
C MET A 1 61.11 -5.79 12.65
N PRO A 2 60.32 -6.09 11.60
CA PRO A 2 59.35 -5.14 11.07
C PRO A 2 58.04 -5.25 11.85
N GLY A 3 57.51 -4.10 12.27
CA GLY A 3 56.24 -3.97 12.97
C GLY A 3 55.08 -4.34 12.06
N HIS A 4 54.16 -5.14 12.59
CA HIS A 4 52.87 -5.40 11.96
C HIS A 4 52.03 -4.12 12.00
N GLU A 5 51.74 -3.57 10.82
CA GLU A 5 50.73 -2.54 10.62
C GLU A 5 49.35 -3.16 10.87
N ASP A 6 48.63 -2.61 11.86
CA ASP A 6 47.21 -2.87 12.04
C ASP A 6 46.43 -2.25 10.88
N LYS A 7 46.03 -3.11 9.94
CA LYS A 7 45.08 -2.75 8.88
C LYS A 7 43.71 -2.48 9.52
N PRO A 8 43.11 -1.28 9.36
CA PRO A 8 41.81 -1.01 9.97
C PRO A 8 40.76 -1.99 9.41
N LEU A 9 40.02 -2.57 10.35
CA LEU A 9 38.93 -3.50 10.12
C LEU A 9 37.91 -2.84 9.17
N GLY A 10 37.60 -3.53 8.07
CA GLY A 10 36.72 -3.02 7.03
C GLY A 10 35.41 -2.49 7.62
N GLU A 11 35.08 -1.27 7.25
CA GLU A 11 33.83 -0.61 7.59
C GLU A 11 32.67 -1.50 7.16
N GLN A 12 31.98 -2.08 8.15
CA GLN A 12 30.74 -2.82 7.92
C GLN A 12 29.73 -1.83 7.35
N ARG A 13 29.49 -1.89 6.04
CA ARG A 13 28.39 -1.17 5.40
C ARG A 13 27.09 -1.72 5.98
N THR A 14 26.57 -1.11 7.04
CA THR A 14 25.21 -1.34 7.47
C THR A 14 24.32 -0.87 6.33
N ALA A 15 23.59 -1.79 5.71
CA ALA A 15 22.57 -1.44 4.73
C ALA A 15 21.46 -0.70 5.48
N ASN A 16 21.50 0.63 5.48
CA ASN A 16 20.43 1.44 6.02
C ASN A 16 19.25 1.36 5.03
N SER A 17 18.21 0.61 5.37
CA SER A 17 16.95 0.63 4.64
C SER A 17 16.19 1.90 5.01
N TYR A 18 15.87 2.74 4.04
CA TYR A 18 14.99 3.90 4.19
C TYR A 18 13.69 3.66 3.45
N TRP A 19 12.63 4.33 3.87
CA TRP A 19 11.34 4.30 3.19
C TRP A 19 11.28 5.42 2.16
N HIS A 20 10.74 5.16 0.98
CA HIS A 20 10.54 6.20 -0.04
C HIS A 20 9.21 6.02 -0.74
N PHE A 21 8.63 7.14 -1.16
CA PHE A 21 7.43 7.17 -1.97
C PHE A 21 7.83 7.02 -3.44
N GLU A 22 7.18 6.10 -4.16
CA GLU A 22 7.29 5.97 -5.60
C GLU A 22 5.93 6.14 -6.26
N GLU A 23 5.88 6.96 -7.29
CA GLU A 23 4.75 7.04 -8.21
C GLU A 23 5.19 6.41 -9.53
N ILE A 24 4.68 5.20 -9.79
CA ILE A 24 4.99 4.43 -10.99
C ILE A 24 3.70 4.00 -11.68
N ASP A 25 3.73 3.97 -13.01
CA ASP A 25 2.62 3.43 -13.79
C ASP A 25 2.63 1.91 -13.68
N ILE A 26 1.57 1.35 -13.10
CA ILE A 26 1.35 -0.09 -13.02
C ILE A 26 0.27 -0.51 -14.00
N SER A 27 0.51 -1.58 -14.76
CA SER A 27 -0.53 -2.16 -15.60
C SER A 27 -1.64 -2.75 -14.73
N THR A 28 -2.89 -2.50 -15.12
CA THR A 28 -4.06 -3.15 -14.51
C THR A 28 -4.09 -4.65 -14.74
N ASP A 29 -3.43 -5.12 -15.80
CA ASP A 29 -3.47 -6.49 -16.31
C ASP A 29 -2.28 -7.34 -15.83
N ALA A 30 -1.22 -6.70 -15.30
CA ALA A 30 -0.03 -7.37 -14.79
C ALA A 30 0.21 -7.14 -13.28
N PRO A 31 -0.71 -7.56 -12.40
CA PRO A 31 -0.47 -7.54 -10.97
C PRO A 31 0.26 -8.82 -10.58
N SER A 32 1.54 -8.98 -10.95
CA SER A 32 2.28 -10.20 -10.58
C SER A 32 2.37 -10.41 -9.05
N MET A 33 2.01 -9.41 -8.23
CA MET A 33 2.00 -9.51 -6.76
C MET A 33 0.79 -8.87 -6.06
N MET A 34 -0.19 -8.28 -6.75
CA MET A 34 -1.34 -7.68 -6.04
C MET A 34 -2.36 -8.75 -5.65
N LEU A 35 -2.43 -9.05 -4.35
CA LEU A 35 -3.31 -10.08 -3.81
C LEU A 35 -4.79 -9.67 -3.79
N THR A 36 -5.07 -8.38 -3.52
CA THR A 36 -6.43 -7.83 -3.42
C THR A 36 -6.43 -6.35 -3.80
N ARG A 37 -7.58 -5.85 -4.27
CA ARG A 37 -7.82 -4.42 -4.50
C ARG A 37 -9.06 -3.96 -3.72
N ILE A 38 -9.02 -2.76 -3.16
CA ILE A 38 -10.15 -2.15 -2.46
C ILE A 38 -10.46 -0.80 -3.11
N LEU A 39 -11.66 -0.63 -3.64
CA LEU A 39 -12.14 0.64 -4.17
C LEU A 39 -12.85 1.40 -3.04
N ILE A 40 -12.31 2.58 -2.71
CA ILE A 40 -12.78 3.41 -1.59
C ILE A 40 -13.45 4.71 -2.03
N GLY A 41 -13.33 5.09 -3.29
CA GLY A 41 -13.90 6.35 -3.79
C GLY A 41 -13.66 6.60 -5.27
N LYS A 42 -14.31 7.63 -5.80
CA LYS A 42 -14.10 8.13 -7.16
C LYS A 42 -13.22 9.37 -7.15
N VAL A 43 -12.22 9.39 -8.01
CA VAL A 43 -11.30 10.51 -8.17
C VAL A 43 -11.97 11.58 -9.02
N LYS A 44 -12.06 12.79 -8.47
CA LYS A 44 -12.58 13.97 -9.17
C LYS A 44 -11.48 14.71 -9.91
N ASP A 45 -10.33 14.86 -9.24
CA ASP A 45 -9.15 15.56 -9.74
C ASP A 45 -7.90 14.73 -9.45
N LEU A 46 -7.30 14.19 -10.51
CA LEU A 46 -6.15 13.31 -10.41
C LEU A 46 -4.88 14.06 -9.99
N ASP A 47 -4.71 15.30 -10.42
CA ASP A 47 -3.51 16.07 -10.11
C ASP A 47 -3.51 16.49 -8.64
N ARG A 48 -4.68 16.86 -8.10
CA ARG A 48 -4.82 17.14 -6.66
C ARG A 48 -4.65 15.88 -5.82
N LEU A 49 -5.16 14.73 -6.27
CA LEU A 49 -4.89 13.45 -5.62
C LEU A 49 -3.39 13.15 -5.56
N ARG A 50 -2.68 13.24 -6.70
CA ARG A 50 -1.22 13.05 -6.78
C ARG A 50 -0.49 14.01 -5.86
N PHE A 51 -0.91 15.28 -5.81
CA PHE A 51 -0.34 16.28 -4.92
C PHE A 51 -0.49 15.89 -3.44
N SER A 52 -1.68 15.46 -3.01
CA SER A 52 -1.90 14.97 -1.63
C SER A 52 -1.05 13.75 -1.29
N LEU A 53 -0.90 12.79 -2.22
CA LEU A 53 -0.04 11.62 -1.97
C LEU A 53 1.45 12.00 -1.87
N ARG A 54 1.94 12.83 -2.79
CA ARG A 54 3.36 13.28 -2.82
C ARG A 54 3.75 14.09 -1.58
N ARG A 55 2.81 14.88 -1.02
CA ARG A 55 3.07 15.70 0.18
C ARG A 55 2.92 14.93 1.49
N THR A 56 2.36 13.72 1.48
CA THR A 56 2.15 12.93 2.69
C THR A 56 3.52 12.53 3.27
N PRO A 57 3.86 12.95 4.51
CA PRO A 57 5.18 12.72 5.07
C PRO A 57 5.51 11.23 5.26
N ILE A 58 6.71 10.83 4.84
CA ILE A 58 7.32 9.55 5.21
C ILE A 58 8.30 9.81 6.36
N GLN A 59 8.11 9.10 7.48
CA GLN A 59 8.99 9.23 8.64
C GLN A 59 10.16 8.26 8.52
N GLN A 60 11.38 8.77 8.65
CA GLN A 60 12.59 7.95 8.72
C GLN A 60 12.97 7.71 10.18
N ASP A 61 13.67 6.62 10.45
CA ASP A 61 14.28 6.31 11.75
C ASP A 61 13.32 6.23 12.95
N VAL A 62 12.01 6.12 12.71
CA VAL A 62 11.00 5.91 13.75
C VAL A 62 10.74 4.42 13.91
N LYS A 63 11.18 3.85 15.05
CA LYS A 63 11.16 2.40 15.31
C LYS A 63 9.81 1.69 15.13
N ALA A 64 8.70 2.40 15.36
CA ALA A 64 7.35 1.84 15.25
C ALA A 64 6.66 2.16 13.92
N TRP A 65 7.27 3.03 13.09
CA TRP A 65 6.66 3.47 11.84
C TRP A 65 6.80 2.39 10.77
N ASN A 66 5.69 2.15 10.07
CA ASN A 66 5.60 1.23 8.96
C ASN A 66 4.71 1.81 7.86
N TRP A 67 4.61 1.10 6.74
CA TRP A 67 3.84 1.56 5.58
C TRP A 67 2.34 1.73 5.86
N ILE A 68 1.76 1.06 6.87
CA ILE A 68 0.35 1.26 7.26
C ILE A 68 0.16 2.66 7.85
N ASP A 69 1.11 3.14 8.65
CA ASP A 69 1.06 4.50 9.19
C ASP A 69 1.06 5.55 8.07
N TRP A 70 1.83 5.30 6.99
CA TRP A 70 1.80 6.15 5.80
C TRP A 70 0.45 6.08 5.07
N VAL A 71 -0.11 4.88 4.88
CA VAL A 71 -1.40 4.71 4.20
C VAL A 71 -2.53 5.40 4.98
N GLU A 72 -2.52 5.33 6.31
CA GLU A 72 -3.48 6.03 7.16
C GLU A 72 -3.35 7.56 7.01
N ALA A 73 -2.12 8.09 7.08
CA ALA A 73 -1.86 9.51 6.87
C ALA A 73 -2.31 9.98 5.47
N ALA A 74 -1.94 9.23 4.43
CA ALA A 74 -2.32 9.49 3.04
C ALA A 74 -3.84 9.46 2.87
N PHE A 75 -4.52 8.49 3.52
CA PHE A 75 -5.98 8.40 3.51
C PHE A 75 -6.64 9.67 4.08
N TYR A 76 -6.15 10.19 5.20
CA TYR A 76 -6.67 11.45 5.74
C TYR A 76 -6.36 12.64 4.82
N GLU A 77 -5.15 12.71 4.27
CA GLU A 77 -4.74 13.77 3.32
C GLU A 77 -5.62 13.82 2.06
N ILE A 78 -6.07 12.67 1.54
CA ILE A 78 -6.91 12.62 0.34
C ILE A 78 -8.40 12.81 0.65
N THR A 79 -8.88 12.37 1.82
CA THR A 79 -10.31 12.42 2.17
C THR A 79 -10.75 13.72 2.82
N GLN A 80 -9.84 14.47 3.45
CA GLN A 80 -10.15 15.78 4.02
C GLN A 80 -10.13 16.91 2.99
N ASP A 81 -9.51 16.69 1.83
CA ASP A 81 -9.56 17.62 0.71
C ASP A 81 -10.83 17.39 -0.12
N TYR A 82 -11.87 18.18 0.16
CA TYR A 82 -13.18 18.13 -0.50
C TYR A 82 -13.14 18.34 -2.03
N GLY A 83 -12.01 18.72 -2.62
CA GLY A 83 -11.86 18.79 -4.08
C GLY A 83 -11.28 17.54 -4.74
N ASN A 84 -10.80 16.54 -3.97
CA ASN A 84 -10.10 15.37 -4.53
C ASN A 84 -11.05 14.26 -4.96
N LEU A 85 -12.11 14.02 -4.19
CA LEU A 85 -12.97 12.86 -4.32
C LEU A 85 -14.43 13.29 -4.50
N GLU A 86 -15.21 12.48 -5.23
CA GLU A 86 -16.66 12.60 -5.26
C GLU A 86 -17.29 11.79 -4.11
N THR A 87 -17.82 10.60 -4.41
CA THR A 87 -18.25 9.64 -3.39
C THR A 87 -17.04 8.88 -2.87
N CYS A 88 -16.82 8.90 -1.56
CA CYS A 88 -15.72 8.17 -0.93
C CYS A 88 -16.02 7.73 0.51
N VAL A 89 -15.30 6.71 0.95
CA VAL A 89 -15.20 6.31 2.36
C VAL A 89 -14.26 7.29 3.06
N THR A 90 -14.70 7.87 4.17
CA THR A 90 -13.96 8.92 4.91
C THR A 90 -13.53 8.53 6.31
N LYS A 91 -13.86 7.31 6.75
CA LYS A 91 -13.51 6.78 8.08
C LYS A 91 -12.49 5.66 7.95
N TRP A 92 -11.32 5.86 8.54
CA TRP A 92 -10.20 4.93 8.46
C TRP A 92 -10.55 3.56 9.06
N GLU A 93 -11.24 3.53 10.19
CA GLU A 93 -11.60 2.30 10.89
C GLU A 93 -12.50 1.42 10.02
N ILE A 94 -13.47 2.04 9.33
CA ILE A 94 -14.37 1.33 8.41
C ILE A 94 -13.59 0.74 7.23
N LEU A 95 -12.64 1.50 6.67
CA LEU A 95 -11.75 1.01 5.61
C LEU A 95 -10.93 -0.19 6.11
N ARG A 96 -10.21 -0.01 7.22
CA ARG A 96 -9.33 -1.04 7.79
C ARG A 96 -10.09 -2.32 8.12
N ASP A 97 -11.23 -2.22 8.80
CA ASP A 97 -12.04 -3.38 9.17
C ASP A 97 -12.58 -4.11 7.93
N THR A 98 -12.98 -3.35 6.90
CA THR A 98 -13.43 -3.92 5.63
C THR A 98 -12.32 -4.66 4.91
N VAL A 99 -11.12 -4.08 4.83
CA VAL A 99 -9.94 -4.70 4.22
C VAL A 99 -9.61 -6.01 4.93
N MET A 100 -9.52 -5.98 6.27
CA MET A 100 -9.18 -7.16 7.07
C MET A 100 -10.23 -8.27 6.91
N ARG A 101 -11.52 -7.93 6.97
CA ARG A 101 -12.62 -8.87 6.73
C ARG A 101 -12.52 -9.49 5.33
N TYR A 102 -12.29 -8.68 4.30
CA TYR A 102 -12.24 -9.16 2.92
C TYR A 102 -11.05 -10.09 2.68
N ILE A 103 -9.86 -9.75 3.21
CA ILE A 103 -8.68 -10.61 3.14
C ILE A 103 -8.96 -11.96 3.82
N GLU A 104 -9.60 -11.96 4.98
CA GLU A 104 -9.94 -13.19 5.68
C GLU A 104 -10.90 -14.07 4.86
N LEU A 105 -11.91 -13.49 4.24
CA LEU A 105 -12.79 -14.21 3.32
C LEU A 105 -12.02 -14.84 2.16
N LYS A 106 -11.00 -14.15 1.61
CA LYS A 106 -10.15 -14.69 0.53
C LYS A 106 -9.23 -15.81 1.00
N LYS A 107 -8.71 -15.74 2.23
CA LYS A 107 -7.96 -16.83 2.84
C LYS A 107 -8.83 -18.07 3.02
N LEU A 108 -10.05 -17.93 3.58
CA LEU A 108 -11.00 -19.03 3.74
C LEU A 108 -11.43 -19.64 2.39
N ALA A 109 -11.45 -18.82 1.33
CA ALA A 109 -11.69 -19.28 -0.02
C ALA A 109 -10.47 -19.97 -0.67
N HIS A 110 -9.33 -20.07 0.03
CA HIS A 110 -8.08 -20.63 -0.49
C HIS A 110 -7.52 -19.86 -1.70
N ARG A 111 -7.74 -18.54 -1.75
CA ARG A 111 -7.36 -17.71 -2.90
C ARG A 111 -5.85 -17.56 -3.06
N PHE A 112 -5.10 -17.68 -1.97
CA PHE A 112 -3.68 -17.32 -1.89
C PHE A 112 -2.73 -18.51 -1.64
N ASP A 113 -3.25 -19.70 -1.37
CA ASP A 113 -2.45 -20.85 -0.95
C ASP A 113 -2.14 -21.85 -2.09
N GLY A 114 -2.66 -21.59 -3.29
CA GLY A 114 -2.46 -22.44 -4.47
C GLY A 114 -3.21 -23.77 -4.44
N THR A 115 -4.06 -24.02 -3.44
CA THR A 115 -4.82 -25.27 -3.32
C THR A 115 -6.04 -25.35 -4.24
N ARG A 116 -6.47 -24.20 -4.79
CA ARG A 116 -7.57 -24.11 -5.77
C ARG A 116 -7.13 -23.39 -7.03
N ALA A 117 -7.68 -23.81 -8.17
CA ALA A 117 -7.46 -23.15 -9.45
C ALA A 117 -8.16 -21.78 -9.45
N TYR A 118 -7.37 -20.72 -9.54
CA TYR A 118 -7.88 -19.37 -9.71
C TYR A 118 -7.19 -18.68 -10.87
N ASP A 119 -7.94 -17.79 -11.52
CA ASP A 119 -7.39 -16.89 -12.51
C ASP A 119 -6.60 -15.78 -11.80
N PHE A 120 -5.27 -15.89 -11.77
CA PHE A 120 -4.39 -14.90 -11.15
C PHE A 120 -4.28 -13.60 -11.96
N THR A 121 -4.81 -13.56 -13.19
CA THR A 121 -4.96 -12.30 -13.93
C THR A 121 -6.09 -11.43 -13.39
N LYS A 122 -7.04 -12.04 -12.64
CA LYS A 122 -8.17 -11.35 -12.02
C LYS A 122 -7.93 -11.10 -10.55
N VAL A 123 -7.55 -9.86 -10.25
CA VAL A 123 -7.36 -9.41 -8.87
C VAL A 123 -8.72 -9.28 -8.18
N PRO A 124 -8.94 -9.99 -7.07
CA PRO A 124 -10.19 -9.88 -6.32
C PRO A 124 -10.34 -8.44 -5.81
N THR A 125 -11.42 -7.77 -6.22
CA THR A 125 -11.64 -6.34 -5.94
C THR A 125 -12.91 -6.14 -5.13
N TRP A 126 -12.79 -5.55 -3.94
CA TRP A 126 -13.97 -5.14 -3.15
C TRP A 126 -14.30 -3.68 -3.41
N ASP A 127 -15.52 -3.41 -3.87
CA ASP A 127 -16.04 -2.05 -4.04
C ASP A 127 -16.81 -1.64 -2.77
N MET A 128 -16.24 -0.73 -1.99
CA MET A 128 -16.88 -0.23 -0.77
C MET A 128 -18.07 0.71 -1.04
N LEU A 129 -18.18 1.28 -2.24
CA LEU A 129 -19.32 2.11 -2.63
C LEU A 129 -20.54 1.26 -2.98
N GLN A 130 -20.32 0.06 -3.55
CA GLN A 130 -21.37 -0.90 -3.86
C GLN A 130 -21.61 -1.92 -2.73
N GLY A 131 -20.66 -2.08 -1.82
CA GLY A 131 -20.71 -3.09 -0.77
C GLY A 131 -20.59 -4.52 -1.30
N ALA A 132 -19.89 -4.71 -2.42
CA ALA A 132 -19.80 -5.99 -3.12
C ALA A 132 -18.42 -6.21 -3.74
N GLU A 133 -18.11 -7.48 -4.00
CA GLU A 133 -16.96 -7.84 -4.83
C GLU A 133 -17.30 -7.65 -6.30
N VAL A 134 -16.38 -7.01 -7.03
CA VAL A 134 -16.50 -6.72 -8.46
C VAL A 134 -15.30 -7.31 -9.20
N THR A 135 -15.51 -7.67 -10.47
CA THR A 135 -14.41 -7.96 -11.39
C THR A 135 -14.14 -6.66 -12.17
N PRO A 136 -12.87 -6.20 -12.25
CA PRO A 136 -12.50 -5.06 -13.09
C PRO A 136 -12.92 -5.24 -14.55
#